data_AF-A0A3D5ADH9-F1
#
_entry.id   AF-A0A3D5ADH9-F1
#
_cell.length_a   1.000
_cell.length_b   1.000
_cell.length_c   1.000
_cell.angle_alpha   90.00
_cell.angle_beta   90.00
_cell.angle_gamma   90.00
#
_symmetry.space_group_name_H-M   'P 1'
#
loop_
_entity.id
_entity.type
_entity.pdbx_description
1 polymer ?
#
loop_
_entity_poly.entity_id
_entity_poly.type
_entity_poly.pdbx_seq_one_letter_code
_entity_poly.pdbx_strand_id
1 'polypeptide(L)'
;MKMFKYLLVTLFLICTITVTPLSSVQAQCAMCSLNAENSTQNGNTQGKGLNDGILFLLVIPYLAAAGLGLLWYKKFRTSKLNKSQEKIL
;
A
#
# COMPACT_ATOMS: atom_id res chain seq x y z
N MET A 1 -9.20 1.17 -29.95
CA MET A 1 -7.92 1.06 -29.21
C MET A 1 -8.00 1.41 -27.72
N LYS A 2 -8.64 2.52 -27.31
CA LYS A 2 -8.76 2.89 -25.88
C LYS A 2 -9.55 1.86 -25.06
N MET A 3 -10.67 1.36 -25.60
CA MET A 3 -11.50 0.31 -25.00
C MET A 3 -10.73 -0.98 -24.69
N PHE A 4 -9.88 -1.45 -25.62
CA PHE A 4 -9.06 -2.64 -25.42
C PHE A 4 -8.00 -2.42 -24.33
N LYS A 5 -7.47 -1.20 -24.23
CA LYS A 5 -6.50 -0.82 -23.19
C LYS A 5 -7.15 -0.79 -21.80
N TYR A 6 -8.38 -0.29 -21.68
CA TYR A 6 -9.15 -0.36 -20.43
C TYR A 6 -9.50 -1.80 -20.06
N LEU A 7 -9.91 -2.62 -21.04
CA LEU A 7 -10.23 -4.04 -20.83
C LEU A 7 -9.02 -4.81 -20.28
N LEU A 8 -7.84 -4.62 -20.88
CA LEU A 8 -6.61 -5.25 -20.40
C LEU A 8 -6.22 -4.80 -18.99
N VAL A 9 -6.36 -3.51 -18.68
CA VAL A 9 -6.08 -2.97 -17.34
C VAL A 9 -7.05 -3.55 -16.30
N THR A 10 -8.34 -3.62 -16.62
CA THR A 10 -9.35 -4.21 -15.71
C THR A 10 -9.11 -5.70 -15.50
N LEU A 11 -8.77 -6.45 -16.55
CA LEU A 11 -8.49 -7.88 -16.46
C LEU A 11 -7.26 -8.16 -15.59
N PHE A 12 -6.18 -7.38 -15.78
CA PHE A 12 -4.96 -7.49 -14.99
C PHE A 12 -5.25 -7.23 -13.51
N LEU A 13 -6.01 -6.18 -13.19
CA LEU A 13 -6.36 -5.84 -11.81
C LEU A 13 -7.18 -6.95 -11.13
N ILE A 14 -8.18 -7.51 -11.82
CA ILE A 14 -9.02 -8.61 -11.30
C ILE A 14 -8.16 -9.85 -11.03
N CYS A 15 -7.28 -10.22 -11.97
CA CYS A 15 -6.40 -11.37 -11.83
C CYS A 15 -5.46 -11.23 -10.61
N THR A 16 -4.89 -10.04 -10.39
CA THR A 16 -4.02 -9.81 -9.22
C THR A 16 -4.74 -9.93 -7.88
N ILE A 17 -6.04 -9.63 -7.82
CA ILE A 17 -6.84 -9.70 -6.58
C ILE A 17 -7.24 -11.16 -6.26
N THR A 18 -7.51 -11.98 -7.28
CA THR A 18 -8.00 -13.35 -7.08
C THR A 18 -6.90 -14.38 -6.80
N VAL A 19 -5.64 -14.08 -7.14
CA VAL A 19 -4.52 -15.04 -7.04
C VAL A 19 -3.81 -14.99 -5.68
N THR A 20 -4.05 -13.98 -4.85
CA THR A 20 -3.41 -13.88 -3.53
C THR A 20 -4.17 -14.70 -2.46
N PRO A 21 -3.54 -15.73 -1.85
CA PRO A 21 -4.16 -16.49 -0.77
C PRO A 21 -4.37 -15.62 0.47
N LEU A 22 -5.57 -15.69 1.07
CA LEU A 22 -5.98 -14.91 2.25
C LEU A 22 -5.26 -15.33 3.54
N SER A 23 -4.54 -16.44 3.55
CA SER A 23 -4.18 -17.19 4.75
C SER A 23 -2.87 -16.78 5.42
N SER A 24 -1.99 -15.99 4.77
CA SER A 24 -0.79 -15.48 5.44
C SER A 24 -0.14 -14.36 4.63
N VAL A 25 -0.12 -13.14 5.19
CA VAL A 25 0.68 -12.04 4.64
C VAL A 25 2.12 -12.23 5.13
N GLN A 26 3.01 -12.70 4.26
CA GLN A 26 4.44 -12.69 4.54
C GLN A 26 5.07 -11.37 4.09
N ALA A 27 6.05 -10.90 4.86
CA ALA A 27 6.91 -9.81 4.44
C ALA A 27 7.64 -10.18 3.14
N GLN A 28 7.82 -9.17 2.28
CA GLN A 28 8.43 -9.34 0.97
C GLN A 28 9.96 -9.58 1.04
N CYS A 29 10.58 -9.33 2.21
CA CYS A 29 12.01 -9.53 2.42
C CYS A 29 12.28 -10.93 2.98
N ALA A 30 12.76 -11.83 2.12
CA ALA A 30 13.11 -13.21 2.47
C ALA A 30 14.10 -13.30 3.65
N MET A 31 15.04 -12.36 3.77
CA MET A 31 16.02 -12.33 4.87
C MET A 31 15.36 -12.09 6.23
N CYS A 32 14.35 -11.21 6.29
CA CYS A 32 13.69 -10.89 7.56
C CYS A 32 12.78 -12.03 8.03
N SER A 33 12.08 -12.70 7.10
CA SER A 33 11.23 -13.85 7.39
C SER A 33 12.06 -15.07 7.85
N LEU A 34 13.19 -15.33 7.19
CA LEU A 34 14.11 -16.41 7.57
C LEU A 34 14.68 -16.20 8.98
N ASN A 35 15.06 -14.97 9.32
CA ASN A 35 15.58 -14.67 10.66
C ASN A 35 14.48 -14.78 11.73
N ALA A 36 13.24 -14.39 11.41
CA ALA A 36 12.09 -14.57 12.30
C ALA A 36 11.83 -16.05 12.58
N GLU A 37 11.81 -16.89 11.54
CA GLU A 37 11.61 -18.34 11.66
C GLU A 37 12.74 -19.01 12.46
N ASN A 38 14.01 -18.71 12.13
CA ASN A 38 15.18 -19.26 12.84
C ASN A 38 15.18 -18.86 14.33
N SER A 39 14.72 -17.65 14.65
CA SER A 39 14.65 -17.16 16.04
C SER A 39 13.57 -17.86 16.87
N THR A 40 12.69 -18.65 16.24
CA THR A 40 11.66 -19.45 16.94
C THR A 40 11.96 -20.94 16.98
N GLN A 41 13.08 -21.37 16.37
CA GLN A 41 13.54 -22.75 16.46
C GLN A 41 13.97 -23.08 17.91
N ASN A 42 13.93 -24.36 18.28
CA ASN A 42 14.30 -24.86 19.61
C ASN A 42 13.43 -24.34 20.78
N GLY A 43 12.18 -23.95 20.51
CA GLY A 43 11.22 -23.53 21.55
C GLY A 43 11.38 -22.06 21.99
N ASN A 44 12.27 -21.31 21.34
CA ASN A 44 12.38 -19.87 21.57
C ASN A 44 11.13 -19.16 21.02
N THR A 45 10.60 -18.18 21.75
CA THR A 45 9.39 -17.44 21.35
C THR A 45 9.68 -15.99 20.98
N GLN A 46 10.94 -15.55 21.10
CA GLN A 46 11.35 -14.16 20.89
C GLN A 46 11.17 -13.69 19.43
N GLY A 47 11.16 -14.61 18.45
CA GLY A 47 10.90 -14.31 17.04
C GLY A 47 9.42 -14.31 16.62
N LYS A 48 8.48 -14.68 17.51
CA LYS A 48 7.04 -14.71 17.16
C LYS A 48 6.52 -13.30 16.91
N GLY A 49 5.82 -13.10 15.79
CA GLY A 49 5.22 -11.80 15.43
C GLY A 49 6.17 -10.78 14.80
N LEU A 50 7.45 -11.15 14.56
CA LEU A 50 8.40 -10.23 13.92
C LEU A 50 7.97 -9.86 12.48
N ASN A 51 7.42 -10.81 11.73
CA ASN A 51 6.85 -10.59 10.40
C ASN A 51 5.73 -9.54 10.42
N ASP A 52 4.85 -9.59 11.41
CA ASP A 52 3.74 -8.65 11.58
C ASP A 52 4.26 -7.24 11.89
N GLY A 53 5.32 -7.13 12.70
CA GLY A 53 6.01 -5.88 12.97
C GLY A 53 6.64 -5.24 11.72
N ILE A 54 7.23 -6.04 10.83
CA ILE A 54 7.80 -5.57 9.57
C ILE A 54 6.70 -5.03 8.65
N LEU A 55 5.58 -5.75 8.54
CA LEU A 55 4.42 -5.31 7.77
C LEU A 55 3.83 -4.01 8.34
N PHE A 56 3.75 -3.88 9.66
CA PHE A 56 3.30 -2.66 10.31
C PHE A 56 4.18 -1.46 9.95
N LEU A 57 5.51 -1.61 10.02
CA LEU A 57 6.45 -0.55 9.64
C LEU A 57 6.39 -0.23 8.14
N LEU A 58 6.16 -1.22 7.28
CA LEU A 58 6.02 -1.03 5.84
C LEU A 58 4.77 -0.21 5.48
N VAL A 59 3.67 -0.36 6.23
CA VAL A 59 2.41 0.36 5.97
C VAL A 59 2.53 1.87 6.25
N ILE A 60 3.33 2.26 7.24
CA ILE A 60 3.49 3.67 7.67
C ILE A 60 3.88 4.62 6.52
N PRO A 61 4.94 4.39 5.73
CA PRO A 61 5.32 5.30 4.64
C PRO A 61 4.24 5.41 3.56
N TYR A 62 3.49 4.35 3.29
CA TYR A 62 2.39 4.40 2.31
C TYR A 62 1.22 5.22 2.83
N LEU A 63 0.84 5.05 4.10
CA LEU A 63 -0.20 5.89 4.73
C LEU A 63 0.21 7.35 4.79
N ALA A 64 1.48 7.64 5.13
CA ALA A 64 2.01 8.99 5.14
C ALA A 64 1.95 9.62 3.73
N ALA A 65 2.40 8.90 2.70
CA ALA A 65 2.34 9.36 1.31
C ALA A 65 0.90 9.57 0.83
N ALA A 66 -0.03 8.66 1.16
CA ALA A 66 -1.44 8.81 0.84
C ALA A 66 -2.06 10.03 1.54
N GLY A 67 -1.78 10.23 2.82
CA GLY A 67 -2.23 11.40 3.58
C GLY A 67 -1.71 12.70 3.00
N LEU A 68 -0.41 12.80 2.73
CA LEU A 68 0.21 13.97 2.09
C LEU A 68 -0.36 14.21 0.69
N GLY A 69 -0.53 13.16 -0.10
CA GLY A 69 -1.12 13.22 -1.44
C GLY A 69 -2.56 13.74 -1.41
N LEU A 70 -3.39 13.27 -0.47
CA LEU A 70 -4.76 13.74 -0.28
C LEU A 70 -4.83 15.20 0.16
N LEU A 71 -3.98 15.60 1.12
CA LEU A 71 -3.89 17.00 1.57
C LEU A 71 -3.44 17.93 0.44
N TRP A 72 -2.43 17.53 -0.31
CA TRP A 72 -1.96 18.26 -1.49
C TRP A 72 -3.07 18.37 -2.54
N TYR A 73 -3.72 17.26 -2.87
CA TYR A 73 -4.82 17.24 -3.84
C TYR A 73 -5.98 18.16 -3.43
N LYS A 74 -6.41 18.12 -2.16
CA LYS A 74 -7.47 18.98 -1.65
C LYS A 74 -7.08 20.45 -1.71
N LYS A 75 -5.84 20.80 -1.35
CA LYS A 75 -5.33 22.18 -1.39
C LYS A 75 -5.29 22.72 -2.83
N PHE A 76 -4.71 21.98 -3.77
CA PHE A 76 -4.47 22.46 -5.13
C PHE A 76 -5.70 22.34 -6.06
N ARG A 77 -6.63 21.42 -5.79
CA ARG A 77 -7.89 21.32 -6.54
C ARG A 77 -8.91 22.38 -6.13
N THR A 78 -8.97 22.75 -4.85
CA THR A 78 -9.90 23.80 -4.35
C THR A 78 -9.44 25.20 -4.76
N SER A 79 -8.14 25.43 -4.93
CA SER A 79 -7.63 26.71 -5.43
C SER A 79 -8.03 27.03 -6.88
N LYS A 80 -8.43 26.05 -7.71
CA LYS A 80 -9.01 26.34 -9.03
C LYS A 80 -10.44 26.89 -8.95
N LEU A 81 -11.22 26.51 -7.93
CA LEU A 81 -12.57 27.03 -7.71
C LEU A 81 -12.53 28.46 -7.15
N ASN A 82 -11.63 28.73 -6.19
CA ASN A 82 -11.54 30.06 -5.55
C ASN A 82 -10.90 31.13 -6.46
N LYS A 83 -9.90 30.78 -7.29
CA LYS A 83 -9.31 31.72 -8.28
C LYS A 83 -10.30 32.17 -9.37
N SER A 84 -11.39 31.44 -9.59
CA SER A 84 -12.41 31.83 -10.57
C SER A 84 -13.40 32.86 -9.99
N GLN A 85 -13.57 32.92 -8.67
CA GLN A 85 -14.45 33.89 -8.00
C GLN A 85 -13.74 35.24 -7.77
N GLU A 86 -12.45 35.24 -7.43
CA GLU A 86 -11.64 36.47 -7.27
C GLU A 86 -11.41 37.23 -8.59
N LYS A 87 -11.54 36.56 -9.74
CA LYS A 87 -11.43 37.21 -11.06
C LYS A 87 -12.75 37.83 -11.56
N ILE A 88 -13.85 37.59 -10.85
CA ILE A 88 -15.20 38.09 -11.20
C ILE A 88 -15.59 39.31 -10.34
N LEU A 89 -14.89 39.56 -9.23
CA LEU A 89 -14.96 40.79 -8.43
C LEU A 89 -13.86 41.76 -8.86
#